data_AF-A0A0H2RRZ1-F1
#
_entry.id   AF-A0A0H2RRZ1-F1
#
_cell.length_a   1.000
_cell.length_b   1.000
_cell.length_c   1.000
_cell.angle_alpha   90.00
_cell.angle_beta   90.00
_cell.angle_gamma   90.00
#
_symmetry.space_group_name_H-M   'P 1'
#
loop_
_entity.id
_entity.type
_entity.pdbx_description
1 polymer ?
#
loop_
_entity_poly.entity_id
_entity_poly.type
_entity_poly.pdbx_seq_one_letter_code
_entity_poly.pdbx_strand_id
1 'polypeptide(L)'
;MAFLAHVVFAATFVTTFVVLYVLSSFTSAYLKARGWDVNDLILVGLERKSHPDTPAPPEPVSMSALAQSLKLDGPSQLALAAGVVSVVFLVVKLMKPKKKPVLDPQVWKEFPLVEKINVSPNTAIYRFGLPNKDDVLGLPIGQHISVQANINGKDIMRSYTPTSSDDDLGHFDLLVKAYEKGNISRYLSLLKIGDKVRVRGPKGQFKYHSSLTREIGMIAGGTGITPMLQIIRAALKNPLDRTKLSLIYANVNVEDILLRTELDELAENHKNRFKVYYVLNNPPPNWKGGVGFITKDQIEAHLPPTDHNIKILMCGPPPMMTAMKTHLKTLDYPEPKTVSKLVDQVIITTVTFISPS
;
A
#
# COMPACT_ATOMS: atom_id res chain seq x y z
N MET A 1 -13.66 -26.23 -44.92
CA MET A 1 -13.58 -26.12 -43.44
C MET A 1 -12.56 -27.08 -42.81
N ALA A 2 -12.44 -28.34 -43.25
CA ALA A 2 -11.48 -29.30 -42.69
C ALA A 2 -10.00 -28.86 -42.81
N PHE A 3 -9.58 -28.29 -43.94
CA PHE A 3 -8.20 -27.83 -44.15
C PHE A 3 -7.78 -26.73 -43.15
N LEU A 4 -8.66 -25.76 -42.89
CA LEU A 4 -8.40 -24.67 -41.94
C LEU A 4 -8.24 -25.20 -40.50
N ALA A 5 -9.02 -26.22 -40.11
CA ALA A 5 -8.90 -26.84 -38.80
C ALA A 5 -7.57 -27.59 -38.60
N HIS A 6 -7.05 -28.26 -39.63
CA HIS A 6 -5.76 -28.94 -39.57
C HIS A 6 -4.59 -27.95 -39.51
N VAL A 7 -4.68 -26.82 -40.22
CA VAL A 7 -3.68 -25.76 -40.16
C VAL A 7 -3.66 -25.09 -38.78
N VAL A 8 -4.83 -24.82 -38.19
CA VAL A 8 -4.92 -24.27 -36.83
C VAL A 8 -4.40 -25.25 -35.77
N PHE A 9 -4.71 -26.55 -35.91
CA PHE A 9 -4.17 -27.59 -35.03
C PHE A 9 -2.64 -27.70 -35.14
N ALA A 10 -2.09 -27.73 -36.36
CA ALA A 10 -0.66 -27.76 -36.56
C ALA A 10 0.04 -26.50 -36.00
N ALA A 11 -0.55 -25.32 -36.22
CA ALA A 11 -0.01 -24.05 -35.70
C ALA A 11 0.01 -24.02 -34.17
N THR A 12 -1.07 -24.47 -33.52
CA THR A 12 -1.16 -24.54 -32.05
C THR A 12 -0.21 -25.59 -31.47
N PHE A 13 -0.05 -26.74 -32.13
CA PHE A 13 0.89 -27.78 -31.74
C PHE A 13 2.35 -27.30 -31.82
N VAL A 14 2.73 -26.68 -32.94
CA VAL A 14 4.08 -26.10 -33.13
C VAL A 14 4.33 -24.98 -32.13
N THR A 15 3.36 -24.09 -31.91
CA THR A 15 3.50 -23.00 -30.93
C THR A 15 3.72 -23.55 -29.52
N THR A 16 2.99 -24.59 -29.14
CA THR A 16 3.15 -25.24 -27.82
C THR A 16 4.52 -25.87 -27.66
N PHE A 17 5.01 -26.57 -28.69
CA PHE A 17 6.35 -27.17 -28.66
C PHE A 17 7.47 -26.14 -28.63
N VAL A 18 7.35 -25.04 -29.38
CA VAL A 18 8.32 -23.94 -29.34
C VAL A 18 8.32 -23.28 -27.96
N VAL A 19 7.15 -23.05 -27.36
CA VAL A 19 7.04 -22.52 -25.99
C VAL A 19 7.69 -23.46 -24.99
N LEU A 20 7.41 -24.76 -25.06
CA LEU A 20 8.01 -25.76 -24.17
C LEU A 20 9.54 -25.84 -24.34
N TYR A 21 10.03 -25.78 -25.58
CA TYR A 21 11.46 -25.80 -25.88
C TYR A 21 12.16 -24.53 -25.35
N VAL A 22 11.59 -23.35 -25.58
CA VAL A 22 12.13 -22.08 -25.05
C VAL A 22 12.12 -22.10 -23.52
N LEU A 23 11.03 -22.53 -22.89
CA LEU A 23 10.93 -22.63 -21.44
C LEU A 23 11.95 -23.63 -20.87
N SER A 24 12.14 -24.78 -21.54
CA SER A 24 13.11 -25.81 -21.16
C SER A 24 14.55 -25.31 -21.31
N SER A 25 14.87 -24.64 -22.41
CA SER A 25 16.21 -24.08 -22.64
C SER A 25 16.55 -22.99 -21.63
N PHE A 26 15.58 -22.12 -21.32
CA PHE A 26 15.76 -21.05 -20.34
C PHE A 26 15.88 -21.58 -18.91
N THR A 27 15.05 -22.54 -18.53
CA THR A 27 15.14 -23.17 -17.20
C THR A 27 16.43 -23.95 -17.04
N SER A 28 16.89 -24.67 -18.07
CA SER A 28 18.19 -25.35 -18.06
C SER A 28 19.36 -24.36 -17.92
N ALA A 29 19.34 -23.26 -18.68
CA ALA A 29 20.36 -22.21 -18.57
C ALA A 29 20.35 -21.52 -17.18
N TYR A 30 19.16 -21.23 -16.64
CA TYR A 30 19.00 -20.64 -15.31
C TYR A 30 19.47 -21.56 -14.19
N LEU A 31 19.17 -22.86 -14.28
CA LEU A 31 19.64 -23.87 -13.33
C LEU A 31 21.15 -24.05 -13.41
N LYS A 32 21.71 -24.10 -14.63
CA LYS A 32 23.16 -24.20 -14.87
C LYS A 32 23.92 -22.98 -14.33
N ALA A 33 23.36 -21.78 -14.49
CA ALA A 33 23.92 -20.55 -13.91
C ALA A 33 23.93 -20.55 -12.36
N ARG A 34 23.11 -21.41 -11.73
CA ARG A 34 23.11 -21.62 -10.27
C ARG A 34 23.84 -22.90 -9.84
N GLY A 35 24.59 -23.52 -10.75
CA GLY A 35 25.38 -24.73 -10.49
C GLY A 35 24.58 -26.04 -10.49
N TRP A 36 23.38 -26.05 -11.09
CA TRP A 36 22.54 -27.23 -11.23
C TRP A 36 22.48 -27.62 -12.72
N ASP A 37 23.35 -28.53 -13.18
CA ASP A 37 23.24 -29.10 -14.54
C ASP A 37 22.16 -30.18 -14.54
N VAL A 38 21.14 -29.99 -15.38
CA VAL A 38 19.99 -30.91 -15.47
C VAL A 38 20.40 -32.27 -16.07
N ASN A 39 21.53 -32.34 -16.79
CA ASN A 39 22.07 -33.60 -17.29
C ASN A 39 22.73 -34.43 -16.17
N ASP A 40 23.13 -33.80 -15.06
CA ASP A 40 23.67 -34.48 -13.88
C ASP A 40 22.57 -34.95 -12.91
N LEU A 41 21.31 -34.62 -13.18
CA LEU A 41 20.15 -34.93 -12.33
C LEU A 41 19.60 -36.36 -12.50
N ILE A 42 20.20 -37.16 -13.38
CA ILE A 42 19.89 -38.58 -13.52
C ILE A 42 21.15 -39.37 -13.20
N LEU A 43 21.40 -39.62 -11.92
CA LEU A 43 22.02 -40.84 -11.38
C LEU A 43 22.11 -40.66 -9.87
N VAL A 44 21.13 -41.23 -9.15
CA VAL A 44 21.23 -41.41 -7.70
C VAL A 44 22.43 -42.32 -7.43
N GLY A 45 23.50 -41.78 -6.85
CA GLY A 45 24.56 -42.59 -6.22
C GLY A 45 26.02 -42.40 -6.68
N LEU A 46 26.40 -41.34 -7.41
CA LEU A 46 27.83 -41.06 -7.70
C LEU A 46 28.30 -39.71 -7.14
N GLU A 47 29.56 -39.69 -6.71
CA GLU A 47 30.22 -38.59 -6.00
C GLU A 47 30.48 -37.39 -6.93
N ARG A 48 30.16 -36.17 -6.47
CA ARG A 48 30.33 -34.93 -7.26
C ARG A 48 31.81 -34.65 -7.53
N LYS A 49 32.21 -34.56 -8.80
CA LYS A 49 33.47 -33.91 -9.18
C LYS A 49 33.32 -32.40 -9.13
N SER A 50 34.24 -31.72 -8.44
CA SER A 50 34.38 -30.27 -8.49
C SER A 50 35.01 -29.84 -9.80
N HIS A 51 34.27 -29.12 -10.65
CA HIS A 51 34.84 -28.42 -11.80
C HIS A 51 35.07 -26.94 -11.47
N PRO A 52 36.30 -26.43 -11.60
CA PRO A 52 36.55 -25.02 -11.77
C PRO A 52 36.25 -24.62 -13.22
N ASP A 53 35.94 -23.34 -13.40
CA ASP A 53 35.61 -22.63 -14.65
C ASP A 53 34.11 -22.52 -14.98
N THR A 54 33.59 -21.32 -14.68
CA THR A 54 32.28 -20.84 -15.13
C THR A 54 32.40 -20.49 -16.62
N PRO A 55 31.70 -21.17 -17.55
CA PRO A 55 31.70 -20.73 -18.95
C PRO A 55 30.92 -19.42 -19.05
N ALA A 56 31.35 -18.54 -19.96
CA ALA A 56 30.60 -17.35 -20.32
C ALA A 56 29.17 -17.72 -20.76
N PRO A 57 28.17 -16.86 -20.47
CA PRO A 57 26.78 -17.15 -20.83
C PRO A 57 26.66 -17.38 -22.34
N PRO A 58 25.86 -18.37 -22.79
CA PRO A 58 25.64 -18.56 -24.22
C PRO A 58 24.95 -17.33 -24.80
N GLU A 59 25.32 -16.96 -26.02
CA GLU A 59 24.74 -15.81 -26.73
C GLU A 59 23.21 -15.92 -26.82
N PRO A 60 22.48 -14.79 -26.71
CA PRO A 60 21.03 -14.79 -26.79
C PRO A 60 20.59 -15.35 -28.14
N VAL A 61 19.65 -16.30 -28.10
CA VAL A 61 19.07 -16.91 -29.31
C VAL A 61 18.47 -15.80 -30.19
N SER A 62 19.04 -15.61 -31.37
CA SER A 62 18.59 -14.60 -32.32
C SER A 62 17.20 -14.96 -32.86
N MET A 63 16.22 -14.08 -32.58
CA MET A 63 14.84 -14.24 -33.05
C MET A 63 14.73 -14.29 -34.58
N SER A 64 15.68 -13.70 -35.32
CA SER A 64 15.71 -13.78 -36.78
C SER A 64 16.08 -15.17 -37.29
N ALA A 65 16.96 -15.89 -36.58
CA ALA A 65 17.38 -17.24 -36.95
C ALA A 65 16.26 -18.27 -36.72
N LEU A 66 15.48 -18.10 -35.64
CA LEU A 66 14.30 -18.93 -35.37
C LEU A 66 13.15 -18.66 -36.37
N ALA A 67 13.00 -17.41 -36.80
CA ALA A 67 12.02 -17.04 -37.83
C ALA A 67 12.40 -17.57 -39.22
N GLN A 68 13.69 -17.59 -39.55
CA GLN A 68 14.21 -18.12 -40.83
C GLN A 68 14.08 -19.65 -40.94
N SER A 69 14.26 -20.40 -39.87
CA SER A 69 14.13 -21.86 -39.89
C SER A 69 12.68 -22.35 -40.05
N LEU A 70 11.69 -21.52 -39.67
CA LEU A 70 10.27 -21.88 -39.68
C LEU A 70 9.52 -21.46 -40.97
N LYS A 71 10.16 -20.79 -41.95
CA LYS A 71 9.52 -20.29 -43.20
C LYS A 71 8.14 -19.64 -42.95
N LEU A 72 8.08 -18.77 -41.95
CA LEU A 72 6.83 -18.12 -41.52
C LEU A 72 6.63 -16.81 -42.28
N ASP A 73 5.48 -16.65 -42.94
CA ASP A 73 5.07 -15.42 -43.61
C ASP A 73 4.85 -14.28 -42.61
N GLY A 74 4.94 -13.03 -43.06
CA GLY A 74 4.88 -11.82 -42.20
C GLY A 74 3.80 -11.80 -41.10
N PRO A 75 2.54 -12.23 -41.34
CA PRO A 75 1.50 -12.27 -40.31
C PRO A 75 1.79 -13.30 -39.20
N SER A 76 2.42 -14.42 -39.55
CA SER A 76 2.70 -15.53 -38.64
C SER A 76 3.95 -15.27 -37.78
N GLN A 77 4.88 -14.45 -38.25
CA GLN A 77 6.00 -13.95 -37.42
C GLN A 77 5.52 -13.00 -36.31
N LEU A 78 4.55 -12.13 -36.61
CA LEU A 78 3.94 -11.23 -35.63
C LEU A 78 3.18 -12.01 -34.54
N ALA A 79 2.45 -13.06 -34.91
CA ALA A 79 1.74 -13.90 -33.95
C ALA A 79 2.71 -14.66 -33.02
N LEU A 80 3.81 -15.19 -33.56
CA LEU A 80 4.84 -15.86 -32.76
C LEU A 80 5.54 -14.89 -31.80
N ALA A 81 5.90 -13.69 -32.29
CA ALA A 81 6.50 -12.65 -31.45
C ALA A 81 5.57 -12.23 -30.30
N ALA A 82 4.27 -12.02 -30.58
CA ALA A 82 3.27 -11.72 -29.56
C ALA A 82 3.11 -12.87 -28.55
N GLY A 83 3.14 -14.13 -29.01
CA GLY A 83 3.12 -15.32 -28.16
C GLY A 83 4.32 -15.39 -27.22
N VAL A 84 5.53 -15.20 -27.74
CA VAL A 84 6.77 -15.20 -26.94
C VAL A 84 6.77 -14.08 -25.92
N VAL A 85 6.40 -12.85 -26.31
CA VAL A 85 6.29 -11.71 -25.38
C VAL A 85 5.29 -11.99 -24.26
N SER A 86 4.14 -12.59 -24.60
CA SER A 86 3.10 -12.95 -23.62
C SER A 86 3.59 -14.00 -22.64
N VAL A 87 4.31 -15.03 -23.11
CA VAL A 87 4.89 -16.08 -22.26
C VAL A 87 5.99 -15.54 -21.39
N VAL A 88 6.92 -14.74 -21.93
CA VAL A 88 7.99 -14.09 -21.15
C VAL A 88 7.39 -13.18 -20.08
N PHE A 89 6.36 -12.39 -20.42
CA PHE A 89 5.64 -11.58 -19.45
C PHE A 89 4.98 -12.43 -18.34
N LEU A 90 4.36 -13.56 -18.70
CA LEU A 90 3.74 -14.48 -17.75
C LEU A 90 4.79 -15.12 -16.81
N VAL A 91 5.90 -15.59 -17.37
CA VAL A 91 7.01 -16.20 -16.64
C VAL A 91 7.64 -15.18 -15.69
N VAL A 92 7.94 -13.97 -16.17
CA VAL A 92 8.45 -12.88 -15.31
C VAL A 92 7.46 -12.54 -14.20
N LYS A 93 6.15 -12.51 -14.48
CA LYS A 93 5.11 -12.27 -13.47
C LYS A 93 5.01 -13.39 -12.43
N LEU A 94 5.18 -14.65 -12.85
CA LEU A 94 5.16 -15.84 -12.00
C LEU A 94 6.45 -16.02 -11.19
N MET A 95 7.58 -15.56 -11.71
CA MET A 95 8.89 -15.64 -11.05
C MET A 95 9.18 -14.46 -10.11
N LYS A 96 8.32 -13.44 -10.04
CA LYS A 96 8.46 -12.38 -9.03
C LYS A 96 8.38 -13.00 -7.63
N PRO A 97 9.41 -12.83 -6.78
CA PRO A 97 9.38 -13.36 -5.42
C PRO A 97 8.15 -12.83 -4.70
N LYS A 98 7.41 -13.72 -4.02
CA LYS A 98 6.27 -13.30 -3.20
C LYS A 98 6.80 -12.42 -2.08
N LYS A 99 6.39 -11.15 -2.10
CA LYS A 99 6.63 -10.18 -1.03
C LYS A 99 6.27 -10.83 0.32
N LYS A 100 7.22 -10.95 1.23
CA LYS A 100 7.00 -11.58 2.53
C LYS A 100 6.45 -10.55 3.51
N PRO A 101 5.19 -10.66 3.97
CA PRO A 101 4.65 -9.75 4.98
C PRO A 101 5.35 -10.00 6.31
N VAL A 102 5.79 -8.93 6.97
CA VAL A 102 6.56 -9.03 8.22
C VAL A 102 5.66 -8.92 9.46
N LEU A 103 4.52 -8.25 9.36
CA LEU A 103 3.60 -8.08 10.48
C LEU A 103 3.04 -9.41 11.01
N ASP A 104 2.90 -9.49 12.34
CA ASP A 104 2.21 -10.59 13.03
C ASP A 104 1.17 -10.04 14.01
N PRO A 105 -0.11 -10.45 13.92
CA PRO A 105 -1.19 -9.87 14.70
C PRO A 105 -1.17 -10.30 16.17
N GLN A 106 -0.32 -11.25 16.56
CA GLN A 106 -0.16 -11.75 17.94
C GLN A 106 1.22 -11.49 18.52
N VAL A 107 2.26 -11.50 17.68
CA VAL A 107 3.66 -11.38 18.12
C VAL A 107 4.15 -9.93 17.99
N TRP A 108 4.79 -9.43 19.05
CA TRP A 108 5.52 -8.18 19.01
C TRP A 108 6.86 -8.39 18.31
N LYS A 109 7.16 -7.55 17.31
CA LYS A 109 8.42 -7.53 16.58
C LYS A 109 9.11 -6.20 16.75
N GLU A 110 10.42 -6.19 16.69
CA GLU A 110 11.23 -4.99 16.85
C GLU A 110 11.76 -4.52 15.50
N PHE A 111 11.69 -3.21 15.26
CA PHE A 111 12.15 -2.60 14.03
C PHE A 111 13.06 -1.41 14.36
N PRO A 112 14.30 -1.35 13.83
CA PRO A 112 15.22 -0.26 14.10
C PRO A 112 14.80 1.01 13.35
N LEU A 113 14.93 2.16 14.00
CA LEU A 113 14.83 3.47 13.37
C LEU A 113 16.07 3.64 12.47
N VAL A 114 15.87 3.73 11.17
CA VAL A 114 16.96 3.89 10.20
C VAL A 114 17.10 5.33 9.72
N GLU A 115 16.03 6.10 9.76
CA GLU A 115 16.02 7.49 9.32
C GLU A 115 14.94 8.30 10.05
N LYS A 116 15.20 9.59 10.29
CA LYS A 116 14.27 10.55 10.88
C LYS A 116 14.26 11.82 10.04
N ILE A 117 13.11 12.14 9.46
CA ILE A 117 12.92 13.28 8.56
C ILE A 117 12.04 14.31 9.27
N ASN A 118 12.57 15.49 9.57
CA ASN A 118 11.80 16.55 10.21
C ASN A 118 10.84 17.19 9.21
N VAL A 119 9.55 17.26 9.55
CA VAL A 119 8.50 17.86 8.72
C VAL A 119 8.13 19.25 9.24
N SER A 120 8.01 19.39 10.55
CA SER A 120 7.74 20.65 11.25
C SER A 120 8.36 20.62 12.66
N PRO A 121 8.36 21.72 13.44
CA PRO A 121 9.00 21.75 14.76
C PRO A 121 8.57 20.64 15.72
N ASN A 122 7.33 20.17 15.60
CA ASN A 122 6.79 19.09 16.43
C ASN A 122 6.38 17.84 15.62
N THR A 123 6.70 17.75 14.33
CA THR A 123 6.30 16.62 13.49
C THR A 123 7.49 16.08 12.69
N ALA A 124 7.66 14.77 12.71
CA ALA A 124 8.68 14.09 11.90
C ALA A 124 8.16 12.77 11.37
N ILE A 125 8.77 12.31 10.28
CA ILE A 125 8.63 10.96 9.74
C ILE A 125 9.74 10.11 10.36
N TYR A 126 9.35 9.00 10.97
CA TYR A 126 10.24 8.00 11.56
C TYR A 126 10.20 6.76 10.66
N ARG A 127 11.32 6.51 9.98
CA ARG A 127 11.47 5.38 9.07
C ARG A 127 12.10 4.21 9.79
N PHE A 128 11.38 3.10 9.84
CA PHE A 128 11.82 1.87 10.49
C PHE A 128 12.16 0.80 9.46
N GLY A 129 13.34 0.19 9.60
CA GLY A 129 13.80 -0.85 8.69
C GLY A 129 13.08 -2.18 8.93
N LEU A 130 12.70 -2.86 7.85
CA LEU A 130 12.23 -4.26 7.87
C LEU A 130 13.43 -5.22 7.88
N PRO A 131 13.24 -6.52 8.22
CA PRO A 131 14.33 -7.49 8.30
C PRO A 131 15.15 -7.62 7.03
N ASN A 132 14.50 -7.57 5.85
CA ASN A 132 15.17 -7.62 4.55
C ASN A 132 14.75 -6.43 3.67
N LYS A 133 15.62 -6.05 2.71
CA LYS A 133 15.37 -4.93 1.80
C LYS A 133 14.17 -5.12 0.86
N ASP A 134 13.81 -6.38 0.58
CA ASP A 134 12.67 -6.73 -0.30
C ASP A 134 11.40 -7.11 0.48
N ASP A 135 11.46 -7.06 1.83
CA ASP A 135 10.29 -7.31 2.66
C ASP A 135 9.28 -6.18 2.51
N VAL A 136 8.01 -6.50 2.79
CA VAL A 136 6.95 -5.50 2.93
C VAL A 136 6.36 -5.57 4.33
N LEU A 137 5.79 -4.45 4.78
CA LEU A 137 5.13 -4.44 6.08
C LEU A 137 3.97 -5.46 6.11
N GLY A 138 3.19 -5.54 5.02
CA GLY A 138 2.07 -6.44 4.89
C GLY A 138 0.85 -5.93 5.66
N LEU A 139 0.58 -4.63 5.55
CA LEU A 139 -0.53 -3.96 6.23
C LEU A 139 -1.70 -3.76 5.25
N PRO A 140 -2.82 -4.49 5.42
CA PRO A 140 -4.00 -4.27 4.59
C PRO A 140 -4.53 -2.84 4.67
N ILE A 141 -5.00 -2.30 3.56
CA ILE A 141 -5.51 -0.93 3.47
C ILE A 141 -6.72 -0.76 4.38
N GLY A 142 -6.71 0.26 5.23
CA GLY A 142 -7.71 0.53 6.27
C GLY A 142 -7.34 -0.02 7.65
N GLN A 143 -6.26 -0.79 7.77
CA GLN A 143 -5.73 -1.29 9.03
C GLN A 143 -4.54 -0.47 9.53
N HIS A 144 -4.20 -0.64 10.80
CA HIS A 144 -3.12 0.07 11.48
C HIS A 144 -2.22 -0.91 12.26
N ILE A 145 -1.12 -0.40 12.81
CA ILE A 145 -0.24 -1.13 13.72
C ILE A 145 -0.38 -0.62 15.15
N SER A 146 -0.04 -1.46 16.11
CA SER A 146 0.17 -1.06 17.51
C SER A 146 1.66 -0.91 17.77
N VAL A 147 2.04 0.24 18.33
CA VAL A 147 3.38 0.53 18.83
C VAL A 147 3.36 0.46 20.35
N GLN A 148 4.33 -0.22 20.96
CA GLN A 148 4.49 -0.33 22.40
C GLN A 148 5.81 0.26 22.87
N ALA A 149 5.79 0.92 24.03
CA ALA A 149 6.98 1.31 24.77
C ALA A 149 6.78 1.07 26.26
N ASN A 150 7.86 0.71 26.97
CA ASN A 150 7.88 0.70 28.42
C ASN A 150 8.21 2.11 28.92
N ILE A 151 7.28 2.74 29.63
CA ILE A 151 7.42 4.09 30.17
C ILE A 151 7.17 4.00 31.68
N ASN A 152 8.20 4.26 32.49
CA ASN A 152 8.15 4.18 33.95
C ASN A 152 7.65 2.80 34.46
N GLY A 153 8.17 1.72 33.88
CA GLY A 153 7.80 0.34 34.25
C GLY A 153 6.42 -0.11 33.74
N LYS A 154 5.69 0.73 33.02
CA LYS A 154 4.38 0.40 32.42
C LYS A 154 4.48 0.27 30.91
N ASP A 155 3.96 -0.83 30.38
CA ASP A 155 3.82 -1.03 28.95
C ASP A 155 2.64 -0.22 28.42
N ILE A 156 2.96 0.87 27.71
CA ILE A 156 1.97 1.71 27.06
C ILE A 156 1.97 1.36 25.58
N MET A 157 0.78 1.22 24.99
CA MET A 157 0.62 0.98 23.55
C MET A 157 -0.31 2.00 22.90
N ARG A 158 -0.04 2.30 21.63
CA ARG A 158 -0.77 3.29 20.82
C ARG A 158 -0.86 2.85 19.35
N SER A 159 -1.95 3.24 18.69
CA SER A 159 -2.20 2.90 17.29
C SER A 159 -1.61 3.94 16.34
N TYR A 160 -0.91 3.46 15.32
CA TYR A 160 -0.34 4.29 14.25
C TYR A 160 -0.69 3.68 12.89
N THR A 161 -1.09 4.52 11.95
CA THR A 161 -1.20 4.11 10.54
C THR A 161 0.05 4.60 9.81
N PRO A 162 0.89 3.69 9.30
CA PRO A 162 2.03 4.05 8.48
C PRO A 162 1.62 4.88 7.26
N THR A 163 2.47 5.82 6.89
CA THR A 163 2.34 6.59 5.65
C THR A 163 3.07 5.93 4.48
N SER A 164 3.75 4.81 4.69
CA SER A 164 4.25 3.97 3.60
C SER A 164 3.21 2.91 3.18
N SER A 165 3.37 2.32 2.00
CA SER A 165 2.57 1.19 1.51
C SER A 165 3.42 -0.06 1.30
N ASP A 166 2.80 -1.17 0.90
CA ASP A 166 3.53 -2.38 0.49
C ASP A 166 4.28 -2.20 -0.86
N ASP A 167 4.27 -1.00 -1.46
CA ASP A 167 5.16 -0.64 -2.56
C ASP A 167 6.53 -0.16 -2.06
N ASP A 168 6.60 0.32 -0.81
CA ASP A 168 7.82 0.75 -0.15
C ASP A 168 8.51 -0.48 0.46
N LEU A 169 9.57 -0.93 -0.20
CA LEU A 169 10.28 -2.14 0.20
C LEU A 169 11.28 -1.85 1.33
N GLY A 170 11.42 -2.79 2.24
CA GLY A 170 12.46 -2.80 3.25
C GLY A 170 12.27 -1.81 4.40
N HIS A 171 11.19 -1.03 4.43
CA HIS A 171 10.93 -0.10 5.53
C HIS A 171 9.43 0.22 5.70
N PHE A 172 9.10 0.92 6.79
CA PHE A 172 7.83 1.60 6.94
C PHE A 172 8.00 2.95 7.63
N ASP A 173 7.13 3.90 7.29
CA ASP A 173 7.21 5.29 7.75
C ASP A 173 6.06 5.62 8.70
N LEU A 174 6.39 6.15 9.88
CA LEU A 174 5.42 6.70 10.82
C LEU A 174 5.53 8.22 10.85
N LEU A 175 4.49 8.92 10.39
CA LEU A 175 4.35 10.36 10.60
C LEU A 175 3.82 10.61 12.01
N VAL A 176 4.65 11.23 12.87
CA VAL A 176 4.34 11.42 14.28
C VAL A 176 4.48 12.89 14.67
N LYS A 177 3.39 13.45 15.19
CA LYS A 177 3.39 14.72 15.92
C LYS A 177 3.74 14.46 17.38
N ALA A 178 4.85 15.01 17.85
CA ALA A 178 5.32 14.94 19.22
C ALA A 178 4.52 15.91 20.10
N TYR A 179 4.00 15.40 21.20
CA TYR A 179 3.34 16.19 22.24
C TYR A 179 4.15 16.09 23.52
N GLU A 180 4.37 17.22 24.19
CA GLU A 180 5.19 17.28 25.41
C GLU A 180 4.67 16.34 26.51
N LYS A 181 3.34 16.33 26.70
CA LYS A 181 2.63 15.43 27.63
C LYS A 181 2.18 14.11 26.99
N GLY A 182 2.63 13.81 25.77
CA GLY A 182 2.27 12.57 25.09
C GLY A 182 3.16 11.41 25.54
N ASN A 183 2.59 10.21 25.69
CA ASN A 183 3.37 9.02 26.07
C ASN A 183 4.22 8.52 24.89
N ILE A 184 3.61 7.74 23.98
CA ILE A 184 4.33 7.12 22.86
C ILE A 184 4.86 8.15 21.85
N SER A 185 4.14 9.25 21.61
CA SER A 185 4.62 10.30 20.71
C SER A 185 5.92 10.96 21.21
N ARG A 186 6.05 11.17 22.53
CA ARG A 186 7.28 11.69 23.12
C ARG A 186 8.38 10.64 23.09
N TYR A 187 8.07 9.40 23.44
CA TYR A 187 9.00 8.27 23.33
C TYR A 187 9.61 8.18 21.93
N LEU A 188 8.77 8.18 20.88
CA LEU A 188 9.23 8.15 19.48
C LEU A 188 10.11 9.36 19.15
N SER A 189 9.77 10.55 19.67
CA SER A 189 10.57 11.76 19.43
C SER A 189 12.00 11.71 19.98
N LEU A 190 12.22 10.92 21.03
CA LEU A 190 13.50 10.76 21.70
C LEU A 190 14.35 9.63 21.13
N LEU A 191 13.80 8.80 20.22
CA LEU A 191 14.56 7.73 19.56
C LEU A 191 15.72 8.30 18.74
N LYS A 192 16.85 7.62 18.83
CA LYS A 192 18.04 7.81 18.00
C LYS A 192 18.07 6.77 16.90
N ILE A 193 18.81 7.07 15.83
CA ILE A 193 19.04 6.10 14.75
C ILE A 193 19.68 4.84 15.36
N GLY A 194 19.15 3.67 15.00
CA GLY A 194 19.51 2.37 15.54
C GLY A 194 18.61 1.89 16.69
N ASP A 195 17.92 2.79 17.40
CA ASP A 195 16.97 2.40 18.45
C ASP A 195 15.78 1.66 17.82
N LYS A 196 15.22 0.70 18.56
CA LYS A 196 14.13 -0.13 18.05
C LYS A 196 12.79 0.25 18.63
N VAL A 197 11.75 0.10 17.81
CA VAL A 197 10.35 0.19 18.24
C VAL A 197 9.71 -1.19 18.25
N ARG A 198 8.90 -1.48 19.29
CA ARG A 198 8.10 -2.71 19.35
C ARG A 198 6.76 -2.49 18.65
N VAL A 199 6.50 -3.30 17.64
CA VAL A 199 5.32 -3.20 16.76
C VAL A 199 4.61 -4.54 16.66
N ARG A 200 3.27 -4.50 16.61
CA ARG A 200 2.39 -5.64 16.37
C ARG A 200 1.26 -5.22 15.43
N GLY A 201 0.83 -6.10 14.55
CA GLY A 201 -0.22 -5.78 13.57
C GLY A 201 -0.39 -6.88 12.53
N PRO A 202 -1.33 -6.75 11.60
CA PRO A 202 -2.25 -5.63 11.45
C PRO A 202 -3.37 -5.63 12.51
N LYS A 203 -3.93 -4.46 12.79
CA LYS A 203 -5.05 -4.22 13.73
C LYS A 203 -6.17 -3.43 13.05
N GLY A 204 -7.39 -3.57 13.59
CA GLY A 204 -8.60 -2.97 13.04
C GLY A 204 -9.41 -3.94 12.17
N GLN A 205 -10.72 -3.73 12.07
CA GLN A 205 -11.61 -4.59 11.28
C GLN A 205 -11.91 -4.03 9.89
N PHE A 206 -11.73 -2.71 9.70
CA PHE A 206 -11.95 -2.08 8.42
C PHE A 206 -10.87 -2.47 7.42
N LYS A 207 -11.30 -2.90 6.23
CA LYS A 207 -10.44 -3.25 5.10
C LYS A 207 -11.04 -2.67 3.84
N TYR A 208 -10.27 -1.81 3.18
CA TYR A 208 -10.68 -1.20 1.93
C TYR A 208 -10.47 -2.16 0.75
N HIS A 209 -11.41 -2.14 -0.18
CA HIS A 209 -11.29 -2.71 -1.52
C HIS A 209 -12.12 -1.88 -2.50
N SER A 210 -11.81 -1.93 -3.80
CA SER A 210 -12.38 -1.05 -4.83
C SER A 210 -13.90 -1.18 -5.04
N SER A 211 -14.48 -2.30 -4.59
CA SER A 211 -15.92 -2.56 -4.64
C SER A 211 -16.63 -2.33 -3.31
N LEU A 212 -15.95 -1.76 -2.30
CA LEU A 212 -16.50 -1.60 -0.96
C LEU A 212 -17.72 -0.67 -0.94
N THR A 213 -17.61 0.46 -1.64
CA THR A 213 -18.65 1.48 -1.66
C THR A 213 -18.47 2.46 -2.81
N ARG A 214 -19.55 3.15 -3.20
CA ARG A 214 -19.54 4.14 -4.27
C ARG A 214 -18.80 5.41 -3.85
N GLU A 215 -19.07 5.94 -2.66
CA GLU A 215 -18.44 7.17 -2.17
C GLU A 215 -17.98 7.06 -0.72
N ILE A 216 -16.87 7.70 -0.42
CA ILE A 216 -16.29 7.76 0.91
C ILE A 216 -16.10 9.22 1.31
N GLY A 217 -16.83 9.65 2.34
CA GLY A 217 -16.55 10.88 3.07
C GLY A 217 -15.52 10.63 4.17
N MET A 218 -14.58 11.53 4.36
CA MET A 218 -13.50 11.44 5.32
C MET A 218 -13.44 12.73 6.13
N ILE A 219 -13.33 12.61 7.45
CA ILE A 219 -13.15 13.73 8.36
C ILE A 219 -11.89 13.49 9.19
N ALA A 220 -10.86 14.29 8.94
CA ALA A 220 -9.58 14.16 9.61
C ALA A 220 -9.24 15.40 10.44
N GLY A 221 -8.56 15.18 11.57
CA GLY A 221 -7.97 16.25 12.39
C GLY A 221 -6.51 15.95 12.72
N GLY A 222 -5.60 16.88 12.39
CA GLY A 222 -4.17 16.73 12.67
C GLY A 222 -3.58 15.42 12.11
N THR A 223 -3.01 14.58 12.98
CA THR A 223 -2.43 13.27 12.59
C THR A 223 -3.46 12.23 12.15
N GLY A 224 -4.77 12.52 12.29
CA GLY A 224 -5.83 11.65 11.77
C GLY A 224 -5.90 11.55 10.25
N ILE A 225 -5.05 12.31 9.53
CA ILE A 225 -4.93 12.22 8.08
C ILE A 225 -4.33 10.90 7.60
N THR A 226 -3.49 10.23 8.39
CA THR A 226 -2.74 9.05 7.94
C THR A 226 -3.62 7.86 7.51
N PRO A 227 -4.71 7.47 8.24
CA PRO A 227 -5.63 6.43 7.76
C PRO A 227 -6.40 6.85 6.52
N MET A 228 -6.72 8.14 6.39
CA MET A 228 -7.41 8.65 5.21
C MET A 228 -6.51 8.57 3.99
N LEU A 229 -5.27 9.02 4.11
CA LEU A 229 -4.29 9.01 3.03
C LEU A 229 -3.98 7.58 2.56
N GLN A 230 -3.91 6.61 3.47
CA GLN A 230 -3.72 5.20 3.10
C GLN A 230 -4.82 4.71 2.14
N ILE A 231 -6.09 5.06 2.40
CA ILE A 231 -7.23 4.72 1.54
C ILE A 231 -7.19 5.54 0.25
N ILE A 232 -6.95 6.85 0.35
CA ILE A 232 -6.91 7.77 -0.81
C ILE A 232 -5.88 7.27 -1.83
N ARG A 233 -4.64 7.01 -1.40
CA ARG A 233 -3.58 6.51 -2.29
C ARG A 233 -3.95 5.18 -2.94
N ALA A 234 -4.47 4.23 -2.17
CA ALA A 234 -4.84 2.92 -2.68
C ALA A 234 -5.95 3.01 -3.75
N ALA A 235 -6.98 3.80 -3.48
CA ALA A 235 -8.13 4.00 -4.36
C ALA A 235 -7.76 4.76 -5.66
N LEU A 236 -6.91 5.79 -5.56
CA LEU A 236 -6.52 6.61 -6.71
C LEU A 236 -5.44 5.96 -7.57
N LYS A 237 -4.56 5.15 -6.97
CA LYS A 237 -3.56 4.36 -7.70
C LYS A 237 -4.18 3.27 -8.57
N ASN A 238 -5.33 2.72 -8.18
CA ASN A 238 -5.99 1.66 -8.94
C ASN A 238 -6.86 2.25 -10.08
N PRO A 239 -6.50 2.05 -11.36
CA PRO A 239 -7.24 2.61 -12.49
C PRO A 239 -8.59 1.95 -12.73
N LEU A 240 -8.88 0.81 -12.09
CA LEU A 240 -10.19 0.15 -12.15
C LEU A 240 -11.13 0.58 -11.01
N ASP A 241 -10.59 1.28 -10.02
CA ASP A 241 -11.35 1.78 -8.91
C ASP A 241 -12.22 2.97 -9.36
N ARG A 242 -13.45 3.03 -8.85
CA ARG A 242 -14.42 4.07 -9.19
C ARG A 242 -14.93 4.81 -7.97
N THR A 243 -14.46 4.46 -6.77
CA THR A 243 -14.88 5.12 -5.52
C THR A 243 -14.55 6.61 -5.60
N LYS A 244 -15.52 7.47 -5.26
CA LYS A 244 -15.30 8.90 -5.07
C LYS A 244 -14.95 9.19 -3.61
N LEU A 245 -14.06 10.13 -3.39
CA LEU A 245 -13.47 10.44 -2.10
C LEU A 245 -13.63 11.94 -1.82
N SER A 246 -14.18 12.26 -0.66
CA SER A 246 -14.25 13.64 -0.16
C SER A 246 -13.61 13.71 1.21
N LEU A 247 -12.68 14.64 1.41
CA LEU A 247 -11.97 14.84 2.67
C LEU A 247 -12.26 16.24 3.22
N ILE A 248 -12.76 16.32 4.44
CA ILE A 248 -12.68 17.52 5.29
C ILE A 248 -11.49 17.34 6.22
N TYR A 249 -10.51 18.24 6.14
CA TYR A 249 -9.28 18.16 6.94
C TYR A 249 -9.10 19.41 7.81
N ALA A 250 -9.16 19.22 9.13
CA ALA A 250 -9.10 20.29 10.11
C ALA A 250 -7.76 20.36 10.87
N ASN A 251 -7.21 21.57 10.96
CA ASN A 251 -5.97 21.88 11.68
C ASN A 251 -6.09 23.23 12.41
N VAL A 252 -5.16 23.52 13.32
CA VAL A 252 -5.18 24.81 14.04
C VAL A 252 -4.68 25.92 13.12
N ASN A 253 -3.44 25.82 12.65
CA ASN A 253 -2.82 26.79 11.75
C ASN A 253 -2.53 26.18 10.37
N VAL A 254 -2.19 27.00 9.39
CA VAL A 254 -1.91 26.55 8.02
C VAL A 254 -0.67 25.66 7.92
N GLU A 255 0.33 25.92 8.76
CA GLU A 255 1.57 25.15 8.90
C GLU A 255 1.36 23.80 9.59
N ASP A 256 0.21 23.59 10.25
CA ASP A 256 -0.15 22.32 10.85
C ASP A 256 -0.76 21.33 9.85
N ILE A 257 -1.05 21.75 8.60
CA ILE A 257 -1.64 20.90 7.57
C ILE A 257 -0.58 19.91 7.07
N LEU A 258 -0.61 18.71 7.62
CA LEU A 258 0.32 17.64 7.26
C LEU A 258 0.02 17.13 5.86
N LEU A 259 1.08 16.91 5.06
CA LEU A 259 0.98 16.33 3.72
C LEU A 259 0.13 17.16 2.74
N ARG A 260 0.03 18.46 2.96
CA ARG A 260 -0.77 19.39 2.13
C ARG A 260 -0.43 19.31 0.65
N THR A 261 0.86 19.42 0.31
CA THR A 261 1.31 19.40 -1.09
C THR A 261 0.85 18.14 -1.81
N GLU A 262 1.00 16.99 -1.16
CA GLU A 262 0.56 15.72 -1.73
C GLU A 262 -0.97 15.64 -1.88
N LEU A 263 -1.73 16.10 -0.88
CA LEU A 263 -3.19 16.12 -0.96
C LEU A 263 -3.69 17.03 -2.09
N ASP A 264 -3.05 18.19 -2.26
CA ASP A 264 -3.38 19.15 -3.31
C ASP A 264 -3.04 18.55 -4.69
N GLU A 265 -1.89 17.90 -4.85
CA GLU A 265 -1.51 17.19 -6.08
C GLU A 265 -2.46 16.03 -6.42
N LEU A 266 -2.85 15.23 -5.42
CA LEU A 266 -3.83 14.15 -5.61
C LEU A 266 -5.19 14.70 -6.02
N ALA A 267 -5.63 15.82 -5.44
CA ALA A 267 -6.90 16.44 -5.80
C ALA A 267 -6.86 17.04 -7.21
N GLU A 268 -5.75 17.66 -7.60
CA GLU A 268 -5.56 18.25 -8.93
C GLU A 268 -5.49 17.16 -10.03
N ASN A 269 -4.79 16.05 -9.77
CA ASN A 269 -4.65 14.95 -10.71
C ASN A 269 -5.91 14.07 -10.81
N HIS A 270 -6.79 14.11 -9.81
CA HIS A 270 -7.99 13.26 -9.73
C HIS A 270 -9.27 14.04 -9.42
N LYS A 271 -9.47 15.22 -10.02
CA LYS A 271 -10.61 16.14 -9.75
C LYS A 271 -12.00 15.49 -9.75
N ASN A 272 -12.20 14.47 -10.57
CA ASN A 272 -13.47 13.74 -10.69
C ASN A 272 -13.70 12.68 -9.60
N ARG A 273 -12.64 12.31 -8.85
CA ARG A 273 -12.64 11.23 -7.87
C ARG A 273 -12.19 11.65 -6.47
N PHE A 274 -11.43 12.72 -6.31
CA PHE A 274 -10.96 13.18 -5.01
C PHE A 274 -11.13 14.69 -4.85
N LYS A 275 -11.71 15.08 -3.71
CA LYS A 275 -11.84 16.47 -3.28
C LYS A 275 -11.35 16.61 -1.85
N VAL A 276 -10.63 17.70 -1.57
CA VAL A 276 -10.19 18.07 -0.23
C VAL A 276 -10.72 19.46 0.12
N TYR A 277 -11.24 19.61 1.33
CA TYR A 277 -11.69 20.86 1.91
C TYR A 277 -10.99 21.07 3.26
N TYR A 278 -10.23 22.14 3.36
CA TYR A 278 -9.45 22.45 4.56
C TYR A 278 -10.22 23.36 5.51
N VAL A 279 -10.11 23.12 6.81
CA VAL A 279 -10.70 23.93 7.88
C VAL A 279 -9.62 24.34 8.87
N LEU A 280 -9.50 25.63 9.19
CA LEU A 280 -8.49 26.16 10.10
C LEU A 280 -9.11 26.94 11.25
N ASN A 281 -8.60 26.74 12.47
CA ASN A 281 -8.94 27.61 13.60
C ASN A 281 -8.37 29.02 13.42
N ASN A 282 -7.11 29.11 12.99
CA ASN A 282 -6.34 30.33 12.82
C ASN A 282 -5.93 30.47 11.34
N PRO A 283 -6.86 30.83 10.45
CA PRO A 283 -6.56 30.95 9.03
C PRO A 283 -5.65 32.16 8.73
N PRO A 284 -4.79 32.09 7.69
CA PRO A 284 -4.12 33.27 7.17
C PRO A 284 -5.12 34.22 6.48
N PRO A 285 -4.74 35.48 6.22
CA PRO A 285 -5.55 36.39 5.41
C PRO A 285 -5.92 35.76 4.05
N ASN A 286 -7.14 36.01 3.56
CA ASN A 286 -7.67 35.48 2.30
C ASN A 286 -7.83 33.95 2.23
N TRP A 287 -7.97 33.28 3.38
CA TRP A 287 -8.30 31.86 3.42
C TRP A 287 -9.67 31.57 2.79
N LYS A 288 -9.71 30.60 1.88
CA LYS A 288 -10.93 30.21 1.14
C LYS A 288 -11.61 28.96 1.71
N GLY A 289 -11.01 28.32 2.70
CA GLY A 289 -11.55 27.12 3.34
C GLY A 289 -12.43 27.47 4.54
N GLY A 290 -12.73 26.45 5.34
CA GLY A 290 -13.52 26.62 6.56
C GLY A 290 -12.72 27.34 7.65
N VAL A 291 -13.43 28.07 8.50
CA VAL A 291 -12.85 28.80 9.65
C VAL A 291 -13.47 28.29 10.94
N GLY A 292 -12.63 28.09 11.97
CA GLY A 292 -13.04 27.59 13.27
C GLY A 292 -13.09 26.06 13.33
N PHE A 293 -14.11 25.52 14.00
CA PHE A 293 -14.36 24.08 14.03
C PHE A 293 -15.18 23.63 12.82
N ILE A 294 -15.10 22.33 12.49
CA ILE A 294 -15.94 21.75 11.44
C ILE A 294 -17.40 21.90 11.82
N THR A 295 -18.20 22.46 10.91
CA THR A 295 -19.65 22.67 11.12
C THR A 295 -20.50 21.62 10.43
N LYS A 296 -21.75 21.48 10.84
CA LYS A 296 -22.76 20.63 10.17
C LYS A 296 -22.88 21.00 8.68
N ASP A 297 -23.00 22.28 8.38
CA ASP A 297 -23.19 22.77 7.00
C ASP A 297 -21.99 22.44 6.10
N GLN A 298 -20.77 22.46 6.65
CA GLN A 298 -19.57 22.02 5.93
C GLN A 298 -19.60 20.52 5.63
N ILE A 299 -20.07 19.70 6.57
CA ILE A 299 -20.25 18.26 6.35
C ILE A 299 -21.27 18.02 5.24
N GLU A 300 -22.42 18.69 5.30
CA GLU A 300 -23.48 18.59 4.30
C GLU A 300 -23.04 19.06 2.91
N ALA A 301 -22.25 20.13 2.83
CA ALA A 301 -21.78 20.68 1.57
C ALA A 301 -20.65 19.86 0.91
N HIS A 302 -19.80 19.19 1.71
CA HIS A 302 -18.56 18.59 1.20
C HIS A 302 -18.51 17.06 1.25
N LEU A 303 -19.36 16.39 2.04
CA LEU A 303 -19.42 14.93 2.14
C LEU A 303 -20.64 14.36 1.42
N PRO A 304 -20.60 13.08 0.98
CA PRO A 304 -21.76 12.47 0.34
C PRO A 304 -22.92 12.34 1.34
N PRO A 305 -24.17 12.65 0.96
CA PRO A 305 -25.33 12.52 1.85
C PRO A 305 -25.53 11.07 2.28
N THR A 306 -26.29 10.86 3.36
CA THR A 306 -26.58 9.51 3.87
C THR A 306 -27.26 8.65 2.79
N ASP A 307 -26.67 7.48 2.52
CA ASP A 307 -27.12 6.51 1.52
C ASP A 307 -26.60 5.11 1.88
N HIS A 308 -27.30 4.06 1.47
CA HIS A 308 -26.88 2.67 1.75
C HIS A 308 -25.52 2.30 1.13
N ASN A 309 -25.06 3.03 0.11
CA ASN A 309 -23.82 2.77 -0.62
C ASN A 309 -22.79 3.91 -0.49
N ILE A 310 -22.64 4.45 0.73
CA ILE A 310 -21.54 5.36 1.09
C ILE A 310 -20.91 4.94 2.41
N LYS A 311 -19.71 5.44 2.70
CA LYS A 311 -19.12 5.37 4.03
C LYS A 311 -18.56 6.72 4.50
N ILE A 312 -18.65 7.00 5.79
CA ILE A 312 -18.00 8.13 6.45
C ILE A 312 -16.89 7.59 7.35
N LEU A 313 -15.65 8.02 7.16
CA LEU A 313 -14.54 7.72 8.07
C LEU A 313 -14.18 8.95 8.88
N MET A 314 -13.88 8.77 10.16
CA MET A 314 -13.47 9.86 11.05
C MET A 314 -12.24 9.49 11.86
N CYS A 315 -11.28 10.42 11.94
CA CYS A 315 -10.12 10.32 12.82
C CYS A 315 -9.65 11.70 13.27
N GLY A 316 -9.58 11.93 14.57
CA GLY A 316 -9.15 13.21 15.11
C GLY A 316 -9.18 13.25 16.63
N PRO A 317 -8.85 14.41 17.23
CA PRO A 317 -8.87 14.60 18.68
C PRO A 317 -10.22 14.24 19.30
N PRO A 318 -10.29 13.76 20.56
CA PRO A 318 -11.54 13.34 21.17
C PRO A 318 -12.64 14.43 21.16
N PRO A 319 -12.34 15.71 21.41
CA PRO A 319 -13.35 16.78 21.29
C PRO A 319 -13.93 16.89 19.88
N MET A 320 -13.08 16.79 18.85
CA MET A 320 -13.52 16.78 17.45
C MET A 320 -14.40 15.56 17.18
N MET A 321 -13.98 14.37 17.60
CA MET A 321 -14.76 13.14 17.40
C MET A 321 -16.15 13.22 18.04
N THR A 322 -16.25 13.79 19.24
CA THR A 322 -17.55 14.01 19.91
C THR A 322 -18.43 14.97 19.12
N ALA A 323 -17.89 16.10 18.64
CA ALA A 323 -18.65 17.05 17.83
C ALA A 323 -19.13 16.44 16.51
N MET A 324 -18.27 15.69 15.81
CA MET A 324 -18.63 15.08 14.53
C MET A 324 -19.73 14.03 14.67
N LYS A 325 -19.73 13.24 15.76
CA LYS A 325 -20.82 12.31 16.07
C LYS A 325 -22.16 13.05 16.20
N THR A 326 -22.18 14.20 16.87
CA THR A 326 -23.39 15.02 17.02
C THR A 326 -23.85 15.55 15.67
N HIS A 327 -22.95 16.12 14.85
CA HIS A 327 -23.33 16.65 13.54
C HIS A 327 -23.83 15.58 12.58
N LEU A 328 -23.17 14.42 12.53
CA LEU A 328 -23.59 13.30 11.70
C LEU A 328 -24.96 12.76 12.15
N LYS A 329 -25.23 12.70 13.46
CA LYS A 329 -26.56 12.33 13.96
C LYS A 329 -27.64 13.31 13.51
N THR A 330 -27.36 14.62 13.49
CA THR A 330 -28.29 15.65 12.99
C THR A 330 -28.47 15.62 11.47
N LEU A 331 -27.59 14.94 10.74
CA LEU A 331 -27.66 14.71 9.30
C LEU A 331 -28.15 13.28 8.96
N ASP A 332 -28.78 12.61 9.92
CA ASP A 332 -29.39 11.28 9.77
C ASP A 332 -28.42 10.16 9.36
N TYR A 333 -27.13 10.31 9.69
CA TYR A 333 -26.19 9.18 9.63
C TYR A 333 -26.38 8.27 10.86
N PRO A 334 -26.22 6.94 10.71
CA PRO A 334 -26.21 6.00 11.81
C PRO A 334 -25.12 6.32 12.83
N GLU A 335 -25.43 6.08 14.10
CA GLU A 335 -24.47 6.30 15.18
C GLU A 335 -23.26 5.35 15.02
N PRO A 336 -22.02 5.88 15.08
CA PRO A 336 -20.84 5.04 14.98
C PRO A 336 -20.67 4.18 16.23
N LYS A 337 -20.38 2.90 16.01
CA LYS A 337 -20.04 1.96 17.08
C LYS A 337 -18.63 2.23 17.62
N THR A 338 -18.41 1.93 18.90
CA THR A 338 -17.08 2.00 19.55
C THR A 338 -16.04 1.13 18.84
N VAL A 339 -16.47 -0.04 18.34
CA VAL A 339 -15.66 -0.89 17.46
C VAL A 339 -16.37 -0.94 16.12
N SER A 340 -15.85 -0.18 15.15
CA SER A 340 -16.41 -0.14 13.81
C SER A 340 -16.15 -1.44 13.05
N LYS A 341 -17.22 -1.97 12.44
CA LYS A 341 -17.20 -3.13 11.54
C LYS A 341 -17.29 -2.65 10.09
N LEU A 342 -16.90 -3.50 9.15
CA LEU A 342 -16.96 -3.17 7.72
C LEU A 342 -18.38 -2.83 7.23
N VAL A 343 -19.40 -3.42 7.85
CA VAL A 343 -20.82 -3.18 7.52
C VAL A 343 -21.33 -1.81 7.97
N ASP A 344 -20.65 -1.16 8.92
CA ASP A 344 -21.10 0.12 9.45
C ASP A 344 -20.88 1.24 8.40
N GLN A 345 -21.83 2.17 8.31
CA GLN A 345 -21.72 3.32 7.40
C GLN A 345 -20.72 4.36 7.93
N VAL A 346 -20.73 4.59 9.25
CA VAL A 346 -19.80 5.51 9.93
C VAL A 346 -18.71 4.72 10.66
N ILE A 347 -17.46 4.93 10.26
CA ILE A 347 -16.27 4.22 10.72
C ILE A 347 -15.38 5.18 11.50
N ILE A 348 -15.04 4.82 12.73
CA ILE A 348 -14.00 5.50 13.51
C ILE A 348 -12.69 4.79 13.21
N THR A 349 -11.81 5.44 12.46
CA THR A 349 -10.46 4.93 12.22
C THR A 349 -9.57 5.42 13.35
N THR A 350 -9.08 4.51 14.18
CA THR A 350 -8.29 4.90 15.35
C THR A 350 -6.86 5.25 14.94
N VAL A 351 -6.52 6.55 14.99
CA VAL A 351 -5.15 6.99 15.27
C VAL A 351 -5.16 7.69 16.61
N THR A 352 -4.18 7.33 17.41
CA THR A 352 -3.91 7.82 18.76
C THR A 352 -4.33 9.26 18.99
N PHE A 353 -5.27 9.44 19.92
CA PHE A 353 -5.28 10.60 20.79
C PHE A 353 -5.21 10.15 22.23
N ILE A 354 -4.62 11.04 23.03
CA ILE A 354 -4.40 10.95 24.46
C ILE A 354 -5.63 10.32 25.12
N SER A 355 -5.53 9.05 25.52
CA SER A 355 -6.35 8.57 26.63
C SER A 355 -6.01 9.50 27.79
N PRO A 356 -6.98 10.16 28.43
CA PRO A 356 -6.73 10.65 29.77
C PRO A 356 -6.26 9.45 30.57
N SER A 357 -5.14 9.65 31.26
CA SER A 357 -4.61 8.77 32.29
C SER A 357 -5.67 8.45 33.33
#